data_AF-A0A9D8G3I4-F1
#
_entry.id   AF-A0A9D8G3I4-F1
#
_cell.length_a   1.000
_cell.length_b   1.000
_cell.length_c   1.000
_cell.angle_alpha   90.00
_cell.angle_beta   90.00
_cell.angle_gamma   90.00
#
_symmetry.space_group_name_H-M   'P 1'
#
loop_
_entity.id
_entity.type
_entity.pdbx_description
1 polymer ?
#
loop_
_entity_poly.entity_id
_entity_poly.type
_entity_poly.pdbx_seq_one_letter_code
_entity_poly.pdbx_strand_id
1 'polypeptide(L)'
;MEQFKSLLEQLQAFELLEDLIPCGKELNDLKISFEDTLLEAERLNQIEVIEAKEKGMSLEPTDFGEVKNSFLSVYRRLYDQRKKQIVLKETLEKENLKLKRALLDDLKKIIESEENIGAAFQAYKGIHETWKKVGDIPRGFRDAVQKEYSRLIEIFFYTMRIYREIKTHDYKKNLHNKQLVLHKLQQLRNEEEDVKSVEQQLRILQDQWEEIGPVQNEDWEAVKAKYWEVVRQIYDKINVHYEVQRESYEKNIEAKKALVRDMEALCSEANELTTQKALETCQEKVKLLQEQYKKIGVGTRKENNLVWQQFRAALDRFFDIKKAKFKEHRAMLSERIEAKNKLIAQAQELKESPGKEAKNSIIQLQKEWKSIGNTGKVEGKLWAKFRGACDAFFSAVDAENAQAEMAMEDNLVLKRGIIEKLLLIGSQDKTLGMTELRALSAEFYAIGRVPKIEKDKVLKQYKEALDQAYKALNLNQKEREHWNYKQKVEEIMNSPDCAKQIQRERTDLRKNIERLEQEINRMETNLAFFARSKGADGLRQEVAVKVGNLQEQISNLKQRLKILPNE
;
A
#
# COMPACT_ATOMS: atom_id res chain seq x y z
N MET A 1 25.67 -127.90 -64.58
CA MET A 1 24.69 -127.50 -63.55
C MET A 1 25.32 -127.01 -62.24
N GLU A 2 26.33 -127.68 -61.66
CA GLU A 2 26.99 -127.19 -60.43
C GLU A 2 27.69 -125.83 -60.59
N GLN A 3 28.37 -125.59 -61.72
CA GLN A 3 28.99 -124.29 -62.03
C GLN A 3 27.98 -123.13 -62.02
N PHE A 4 26.76 -123.34 -62.55
CA PHE A 4 25.70 -122.34 -62.51
C PHE A 4 25.19 -122.07 -61.09
N LYS A 5 25.11 -123.10 -60.23
CA LYS A 5 24.78 -122.93 -58.81
C LYS A 5 25.82 -122.09 -58.09
N SER A 6 27.11 -122.36 -58.33
CA SER A 6 28.21 -121.58 -57.75
C SER A 6 28.20 -120.11 -58.17
N LEU A 7 27.97 -119.81 -59.45
CA LEU A 7 27.86 -118.43 -59.95
C LEU A 7 26.63 -117.71 -59.37
N LEU A 8 25.51 -118.43 -59.21
CA LEU A 8 24.32 -117.89 -58.55
C LEU A 8 24.56 -117.60 -57.07
N GLU A 9 25.24 -118.47 -56.34
CA GLU A 9 25.61 -118.27 -54.93
C GLU A 9 26.56 -117.08 -54.74
N GLN A 10 27.56 -116.93 -55.63
CA GLN A 10 28.46 -115.77 -55.64
C GLN A 10 27.70 -114.47 -55.90
N LEU A 11 26.74 -114.49 -56.83
CA LEU A 11 25.89 -113.33 -57.10
C LEU A 11 24.96 -113.02 -55.91
N GLN A 12 24.38 -114.03 -55.28
CA GLN A 12 23.53 -113.88 -54.08
C GLN A 12 24.30 -113.33 -52.88
N ALA A 13 25.60 -113.57 -52.76
CA ALA A 13 26.43 -112.98 -51.70
C ALA A 13 26.42 -111.44 -51.71
N PHE A 14 26.23 -110.81 -52.88
CA PHE A 14 26.08 -109.35 -52.97
C PHE A 14 24.77 -108.84 -52.38
N GLU A 15 23.71 -109.68 -52.26
CA GLU A 15 22.47 -109.26 -51.60
C GLU A 15 22.64 -108.96 -50.10
N LEU A 16 23.74 -109.42 -49.49
CA LEU A 16 24.09 -109.15 -48.10
C LEU A 16 24.87 -107.84 -47.90
N LEU A 17 25.31 -107.19 -48.98
CA LEU A 17 26.09 -105.96 -48.91
C LEU A 17 25.17 -104.73 -48.85
N GLU A 18 25.43 -103.84 -47.90
CA GLU A 18 24.69 -102.57 -47.77
C GLU A 18 25.06 -101.56 -48.87
N ASP A 19 26.32 -101.54 -49.33
CA ASP A 19 26.80 -100.66 -50.40
C ASP A 19 27.25 -101.47 -51.63
N LEU A 20 26.48 -101.36 -52.71
CA LEU A 20 26.73 -102.02 -53.99
C LEU A 20 27.46 -101.11 -54.98
N ILE A 21 27.62 -99.81 -54.67
CA ILE A 21 28.28 -98.84 -55.55
C ILE A 21 29.70 -99.30 -55.97
N PRO A 22 30.60 -99.71 -55.05
CA PRO A 22 31.96 -100.13 -55.41
C PRO A 22 31.99 -101.44 -56.20
N CYS A 23 31.00 -102.33 -55.99
CA CYS A 23 30.92 -103.67 -56.57
C CYS A 23 30.51 -103.71 -58.05
N GLY A 24 30.45 -102.56 -58.73
CA GLY A 24 29.95 -102.48 -60.11
C GLY A 24 30.74 -103.30 -61.12
N LYS A 25 32.06 -103.37 -60.95
CA LYS A 25 32.95 -104.16 -61.80
C LYS A 25 32.73 -105.65 -61.57
N GLU A 26 32.76 -106.06 -60.29
CA GLU A 26 32.58 -107.45 -59.86
C GLU A 26 31.23 -108.04 -60.28
N LEU A 27 30.13 -107.27 -60.13
CA LEU A 27 28.81 -107.67 -60.62
C LEU A 27 28.81 -107.90 -62.14
N ASN A 28 29.42 -106.99 -62.90
CA ASN A 28 29.48 -107.11 -64.36
C ASN A 28 30.34 -108.30 -64.81
N ASP A 29 31.47 -108.52 -64.13
CA ASP A 29 32.37 -109.66 -64.39
C ASP A 29 31.65 -111.00 -64.11
N LEU A 30 30.85 -111.09 -63.04
CA LEU A 30 30.01 -112.26 -62.73
C LEU A 30 28.94 -112.52 -63.80
N LYS A 31 28.32 -111.46 -64.34
CA LYS A 31 27.37 -111.60 -65.44
C LYS A 31 28.05 -112.13 -66.70
N ILE A 32 29.19 -111.58 -67.08
CA ILE A 32 29.96 -112.03 -68.24
C ILE A 32 30.35 -113.50 -68.06
N SER A 33 30.89 -113.86 -66.89
CA SER A 33 31.26 -115.24 -66.58
C SER A 33 30.06 -116.21 -66.67
N PHE A 34 28.86 -115.78 -66.23
CA PHE A 34 27.64 -116.57 -66.38
C PHE A 34 27.19 -116.71 -67.83
N GLU A 35 27.21 -115.63 -68.61
CA GLU A 35 26.85 -115.64 -70.04
C GLU A 35 27.80 -116.53 -70.85
N ASP A 36 29.11 -116.48 -70.57
CA ASP A 36 30.12 -117.34 -71.20
C ASP A 36 29.91 -118.81 -70.83
N THR A 37 29.65 -119.10 -69.54
CA THR A 37 29.38 -120.47 -69.07
C THR A 37 28.09 -121.03 -69.67
N LEU A 38 27.07 -120.19 -69.85
CA LEU A 38 25.80 -120.54 -70.49
C LEU A 38 26.01 -120.87 -71.97
N LEU A 39 26.75 -120.03 -72.70
CA LEU A 39 27.04 -120.23 -74.12
C LEU A 39 27.79 -121.55 -74.36
N GLU A 40 28.80 -121.84 -73.52
CA GLU A 40 29.57 -123.09 -73.61
C GLU A 40 28.69 -124.31 -73.29
N ALA A 41 27.83 -124.22 -72.27
CA ALA A 41 26.90 -125.30 -71.91
C ALA A 41 25.84 -125.56 -72.99
N GLU A 42 25.28 -124.52 -73.60
CA GLU A 42 24.35 -124.63 -74.74
C GLU A 42 25.04 -125.27 -75.95
N ARG A 43 26.30 -124.90 -76.25
CA ARG A 43 27.09 -125.50 -77.33
C ARG A 43 27.35 -126.98 -77.08
N LEU A 44 27.78 -127.35 -75.87
CA LEU A 44 28.03 -128.75 -75.51
C LEU A 44 26.74 -129.59 -75.56
N ASN A 45 25.62 -129.07 -75.06
CA ASN A 45 24.35 -129.78 -75.15
C ASN A 45 23.86 -129.94 -76.60
N GLN A 46 24.08 -128.95 -77.47
CA GLN A 46 23.81 -129.10 -78.91
C GLN A 46 24.65 -130.22 -79.54
N ILE A 47 25.94 -130.30 -79.20
CA ILE A 47 26.81 -131.40 -79.67
C ILE A 47 26.30 -132.74 -79.15
N GLU A 48 25.97 -132.86 -77.87
CA GLU A 48 25.42 -134.10 -77.28
C GLU A 48 24.11 -134.55 -77.94
N VAL A 49 23.20 -133.61 -78.25
CA VAL A 49 21.94 -133.90 -78.94
C VAL A 49 22.18 -134.35 -80.40
N ILE A 50 23.18 -133.77 -81.08
CA ILE A 50 23.57 -134.18 -82.44
C ILE A 50 24.20 -135.59 -82.42
N GLU A 51 25.15 -135.84 -81.52
CA GLU A 51 25.80 -137.16 -81.37
C GLU A 51 24.81 -138.26 -80.97
N ALA A 52 23.84 -137.95 -80.11
CA ALA A 52 22.78 -138.89 -79.74
C ALA A 52 21.92 -139.26 -80.96
N LYS A 53 21.54 -138.27 -81.78
CA LYS A 53 20.81 -138.49 -83.04
C LYS A 53 21.58 -139.36 -84.02
N GLU A 54 22.90 -139.18 -84.16
CA GLU A 54 23.75 -140.00 -85.02
C GLU A 54 23.86 -141.46 -84.53
N LYS A 55 23.80 -141.69 -83.22
CA LYS A 55 23.79 -143.02 -82.59
C LYS A 55 22.39 -143.67 -82.54
N GLY A 56 21.37 -143.06 -83.16
CA GLY A 56 20.00 -143.57 -83.20
C GLY A 56 19.20 -143.41 -81.90
N MET A 57 19.69 -142.61 -80.95
CA MET A 57 19.02 -142.29 -79.69
C MET A 57 18.40 -140.88 -79.78
N SER A 58 17.17 -140.68 -79.30
CA SER A 58 16.58 -139.34 -79.17
C SER A 58 16.87 -138.80 -77.78
N LEU A 59 17.66 -137.72 -77.69
CA LEU A 59 17.96 -137.01 -76.44
C LEU A 59 17.31 -135.62 -76.51
N GLU A 60 16.48 -135.28 -75.54
CA GLU A 60 15.85 -133.95 -75.50
C GLU A 60 16.89 -132.89 -75.12
N PRO A 61 16.89 -131.70 -75.78
CA PRO A 61 17.75 -130.60 -75.38
C PRO A 61 17.50 -130.20 -73.92
N THR A 62 18.57 -129.93 -73.18
CA THR A 62 18.45 -129.44 -71.80
C THR A 62 17.91 -128.02 -71.81
N ASP A 63 16.85 -127.74 -71.06
CA ASP A 63 16.33 -126.38 -70.88
C ASP A 63 17.16 -125.62 -69.84
N PHE A 64 18.01 -124.71 -70.32
CA PHE A 64 18.78 -123.79 -69.46
C PHE A 64 17.98 -122.52 -69.08
N GLY A 65 16.73 -122.40 -69.54
CA GLY A 65 15.86 -121.25 -69.30
C GLY A 65 15.63 -120.96 -67.82
N GLU A 66 15.41 -121.99 -66.99
CA GLU A 66 15.21 -121.82 -65.54
C GLU A 66 16.45 -121.22 -64.85
N VAL A 67 17.63 -121.75 -65.16
CA VAL A 67 18.91 -121.30 -64.58
C VAL A 67 19.24 -119.87 -65.02
N LYS A 68 19.05 -119.58 -66.31
CA LYS A 68 19.20 -118.24 -66.89
C LYS A 68 18.25 -117.24 -66.25
N ASN A 69 16.98 -117.59 -66.10
CA ASN A 69 15.98 -116.73 -65.48
C ASN A 69 16.29 -116.48 -64.00
N SER A 70 16.71 -117.51 -63.26
CA SER A 70 17.11 -117.38 -61.85
C SER A 70 18.28 -116.39 -61.68
N PHE A 71 19.38 -116.59 -62.41
CA PHE A 71 20.55 -115.70 -62.33
C PHE A 71 20.24 -114.27 -62.79
N LEU A 72 19.60 -114.11 -63.95
CA LEU A 72 19.25 -112.77 -64.46
C LEU A 72 18.27 -112.03 -63.56
N SER A 73 17.40 -112.74 -62.83
CA SER A 73 16.47 -112.12 -61.88
C SER A 73 17.19 -111.49 -60.68
N VAL A 74 18.18 -112.18 -60.11
CA VAL A 74 19.01 -111.70 -59.00
C VAL A 74 19.94 -110.59 -59.50
N TYR A 75 20.55 -110.77 -60.67
CA TYR A 75 21.46 -109.78 -61.25
C TYR A 75 20.73 -108.46 -61.55
N ARG A 76 19.54 -108.53 -62.16
CA ARG A 76 18.72 -107.33 -62.43
C ARG A 76 18.37 -106.61 -61.13
N ARG A 77 17.99 -107.34 -60.08
CA ARG A 77 17.68 -106.77 -58.76
C ARG A 77 18.87 -106.01 -58.18
N LEU A 78 20.05 -106.62 -58.15
CA LEU A 78 21.29 -106.02 -57.64
C LEU A 78 21.75 -104.83 -58.49
N TYR A 79 21.66 -104.94 -59.81
CA TYR A 79 21.96 -103.86 -60.73
C TYR A 79 21.03 -102.65 -60.51
N ASP A 80 19.72 -102.90 -60.37
CA ASP A 80 18.74 -101.85 -60.09
C ASP A 80 18.93 -101.24 -58.70
N GLN A 81 19.26 -102.03 -57.68
CA GLN A 81 19.60 -101.53 -56.34
C GLN A 81 20.85 -100.65 -56.37
N ARG A 82 21.93 -101.10 -57.01
CA ARG A 82 23.16 -100.31 -57.19
C ARG A 82 22.88 -99.01 -57.95
N LYS A 83 22.11 -99.07 -59.03
CA LYS A 83 21.72 -97.89 -59.80
C LYS A 83 20.93 -96.90 -58.93
N LYS A 84 20.01 -97.39 -58.09
CA LYS A 84 19.29 -96.57 -57.10
C LYS A 84 20.25 -95.93 -56.09
N GLN A 85 21.24 -96.66 -55.57
CA GLN A 85 22.23 -96.12 -54.64
C GLN A 85 23.13 -95.05 -55.27
N ILE A 86 23.55 -95.23 -56.53
CA ILE A 86 24.32 -94.22 -57.27
C ILE A 86 23.49 -92.95 -57.46
N VAL A 87 22.25 -93.07 -57.94
CA VAL A 87 21.35 -91.92 -58.12
C VAL A 87 21.08 -91.24 -56.78
N LEU A 88 20.83 -92.00 -55.71
CA LEU A 88 20.64 -91.46 -54.37
C LEU A 88 21.87 -90.69 -53.91
N LYS A 89 23.08 -91.24 -54.04
CA LYS A 89 24.34 -90.57 -53.70
C LYS A 89 24.53 -89.29 -54.50
N GLU A 90 24.30 -89.31 -55.81
CA GLU A 90 24.39 -88.11 -56.65
C GLU A 90 23.36 -87.04 -56.27
N THR A 91 22.14 -87.45 -55.92
CA THR A 91 21.10 -86.52 -55.43
C THR A 91 21.50 -85.92 -54.08
N LEU A 92 22.01 -86.72 -53.15
CA LEU A 92 22.49 -86.25 -51.85
C LEU A 92 23.69 -85.31 -52.00
N GLU A 93 24.66 -85.64 -52.85
CA GLU A 93 25.80 -84.76 -53.12
C GLU A 93 25.35 -83.42 -53.75
N LYS A 94 24.37 -83.44 -54.66
CA LYS A 94 23.78 -82.22 -55.24
C LYS A 94 23.03 -81.38 -54.20
N GLU A 95 22.26 -82.00 -53.31
CA GLU A 95 21.58 -81.30 -52.21
C GLU A 95 22.59 -80.75 -51.19
N ASN A 96 23.61 -81.52 -50.81
CA ASN A 96 24.71 -81.06 -49.97
C ASN A 96 25.45 -79.86 -50.60
N LEU A 97 25.63 -79.85 -51.93
CA LEU A 97 26.22 -78.72 -52.64
C LEU A 97 25.33 -77.46 -52.56
N LYS A 98 24.01 -77.60 -52.70
CA LYS A 98 23.07 -76.50 -52.50
C LYS A 98 23.14 -75.96 -51.06
N LEU A 99 23.15 -76.85 -50.08
CA LEU A 99 23.26 -76.47 -48.66
C LEU A 99 24.58 -75.75 -48.38
N LYS A 100 25.73 -76.27 -48.85
CA LYS A 100 27.02 -75.58 -48.68
C LYS A 100 27.03 -74.21 -49.36
N ARG A 101 26.43 -74.07 -50.55
CA ARG A 101 26.30 -72.75 -51.20
C ARG A 101 25.42 -71.79 -50.41
N ALA A 102 24.28 -72.24 -49.90
CA ALA A 102 23.41 -71.42 -49.05
C ALA A 102 24.14 -70.95 -47.78
N LEU A 103 24.90 -71.84 -47.12
CA LEU A 103 25.72 -71.48 -45.96
C LEU A 103 26.80 -70.44 -46.28
N LEU A 104 27.38 -70.46 -47.49
CA LEU A 104 28.31 -69.42 -47.94
C LEU A 104 27.61 -68.07 -48.13
N ASP A 105 26.42 -68.08 -48.72
CA ASP A 105 25.63 -66.86 -48.92
C ASP A 105 25.15 -66.27 -47.58
N ASP A 106 24.77 -67.11 -46.63
CA ASP A 106 24.41 -66.67 -45.28
C ASP A 106 25.63 -66.10 -44.55
N LEU A 107 26.82 -66.71 -44.70
CA LEU A 107 28.05 -66.17 -44.14
C LEU A 107 28.42 -64.81 -44.76
N LYS A 108 28.21 -64.63 -46.08
CA LYS A 108 28.37 -63.33 -46.75
C LYS A 108 27.43 -62.27 -46.18
N LYS A 109 26.14 -62.60 -46.03
CA LYS A 109 25.15 -61.68 -45.47
C LYS A 109 25.53 -61.23 -44.06
N ILE A 110 25.99 -62.13 -43.20
CA ILE A 110 26.43 -61.79 -41.84
C ILE A 110 27.60 -60.80 -41.87
N ILE A 111 28.56 -61.02 -42.77
CA ILE A 111 29.72 -60.12 -42.94
C ILE A 111 29.28 -58.71 -43.37
N GLU A 112 28.28 -58.61 -44.25
CA GLU A 112 27.83 -57.34 -44.82
C GLU A 112 26.83 -56.57 -43.96
N SER A 113 26.02 -57.26 -43.16
CA SER A 113 24.83 -56.66 -42.53
C SER A 113 24.81 -56.68 -41.00
N GLU A 114 25.60 -57.54 -40.34
CA GLU A 114 25.43 -57.76 -38.91
C GLU A 114 26.36 -56.86 -38.08
N GLU A 115 25.84 -55.70 -37.68
CA GLU A 115 26.56 -54.71 -36.86
C GLU A 115 26.78 -55.19 -35.40
N ASN A 116 25.99 -56.15 -34.94
CA ASN A 116 26.13 -56.73 -33.62
C ASN A 116 27.15 -57.87 -33.62
N ILE A 117 28.35 -57.58 -33.11
CA ILE A 117 29.46 -58.53 -32.97
C ILE A 117 29.01 -59.84 -32.29
N GLY A 118 28.22 -59.76 -31.22
CA GLY A 118 27.80 -60.95 -30.47
C GLY A 118 26.87 -61.87 -31.26
N ALA A 119 25.89 -61.27 -31.96
CA ALA A 119 24.96 -62.02 -32.80
C ALA A 119 25.67 -62.62 -34.03
N ALA A 120 26.54 -61.84 -34.67
CA ALA A 120 27.36 -62.27 -35.81
C ALA A 120 28.21 -63.51 -35.45
N PHE A 121 28.81 -63.54 -34.26
CA PHE A 121 29.58 -64.70 -33.77
C PHE A 121 28.72 -65.94 -33.51
N GLN A 122 27.50 -65.77 -32.97
CA GLN A 122 26.59 -66.89 -32.77
C GLN A 122 26.09 -67.45 -34.11
N ALA A 123 25.74 -66.58 -35.05
CA ALA A 123 25.33 -66.97 -36.39
C ALA A 123 26.45 -67.69 -37.15
N TYR A 124 27.69 -67.15 -37.10
CA TYR A 124 28.89 -67.83 -37.60
C TYR A 124 29.07 -69.21 -36.99
N LYS A 125 28.93 -69.35 -35.67
CA LYS A 125 29.07 -70.65 -34.98
C LYS A 125 28.05 -71.67 -35.51
N GLY A 126 26.80 -71.25 -35.69
CA GLY A 126 25.75 -72.09 -36.28
C GLY A 126 26.07 -72.51 -37.72
N ILE A 127 26.56 -71.58 -38.55
CA ILE A 127 27.00 -71.88 -39.92
C ILE A 127 28.19 -72.84 -39.92
N HIS A 128 29.14 -72.65 -39.02
CA HIS A 128 30.34 -73.49 -38.93
C HIS A 128 30.02 -74.91 -38.47
N GLU A 129 29.11 -75.07 -37.50
CA GLU A 129 28.64 -76.39 -37.05
C GLU A 129 27.83 -77.11 -38.13
N THR A 130 26.94 -76.39 -38.83
CA THR A 130 26.16 -76.96 -39.94
C THR A 130 27.07 -77.33 -41.10
N TRP A 131 28.05 -76.51 -41.45
CA TRP A 131 29.07 -76.81 -42.47
C TRP A 131 29.81 -78.13 -42.22
N LYS A 132 30.18 -78.40 -40.95
CA LYS A 132 30.85 -79.66 -40.55
C LYS A 132 29.94 -80.88 -40.66
N LYS A 133 28.62 -80.71 -40.49
CA LYS A 133 27.63 -81.79 -40.58
C LYS A 133 27.22 -82.12 -42.00
N VAL A 134 27.26 -81.14 -42.92
CA VAL A 134 26.90 -81.38 -44.33
C VAL A 134 27.93 -82.33 -44.97
N GLY A 135 27.43 -83.44 -45.51
CA GLY A 135 28.24 -84.50 -46.08
C GLY A 135 28.98 -84.11 -47.37
N ASP A 136 29.41 -85.15 -48.09
CA ASP A 136 30.18 -85.00 -49.31
C ASP A 136 29.41 -84.26 -50.41
N ILE A 137 30.16 -83.56 -51.25
CA ILE A 137 29.67 -82.84 -52.44
C ILE A 137 30.39 -83.35 -53.69
N PRO A 138 29.87 -83.05 -54.92
CA PRO A 138 30.46 -83.57 -56.14
C PRO A 138 31.90 -83.09 -56.31
N ARG A 139 32.78 -84.02 -56.71
CA ARG A 139 34.25 -83.81 -56.70
C ARG A 139 34.69 -82.53 -57.40
N GLY A 140 34.07 -82.17 -58.54
CA GLY A 140 34.42 -80.97 -59.31
C GLY A 140 34.21 -79.64 -58.58
N PHE A 141 33.36 -79.60 -57.54
CA PHE A 141 33.07 -78.37 -56.79
C PHE A 141 33.77 -78.28 -55.42
N ARG A 142 34.42 -79.38 -54.96
CA ARG A 142 35.01 -79.46 -53.61
C ARG A 142 36.01 -78.35 -53.32
N ASP A 143 36.99 -78.16 -54.21
CA ASP A 143 38.06 -77.18 -54.02
C ASP A 143 37.53 -75.73 -54.04
N ALA A 144 36.69 -75.39 -55.03
CA ALA A 144 36.12 -74.06 -55.15
C ALA A 144 35.25 -73.67 -53.93
N VAL A 145 34.38 -74.57 -53.48
CA VAL A 145 33.50 -74.35 -52.32
C VAL A 145 34.30 -74.23 -51.03
N GLN A 146 35.35 -75.04 -50.86
CA GLN A 146 36.20 -74.97 -49.68
C GLN A 146 37.05 -73.69 -49.64
N LYS A 147 37.61 -73.26 -50.77
CA LYS A 147 38.38 -72.01 -50.87
C LYS A 147 37.52 -70.79 -50.54
N GLU A 148 36.30 -70.74 -51.08
CA GLU A 148 35.38 -69.65 -50.79
C GLU A 148 34.97 -69.63 -49.31
N TYR A 149 34.74 -70.80 -48.71
CA TYR A 149 34.46 -70.90 -47.28
C TYR A 149 35.59 -70.34 -46.42
N SER A 150 36.82 -70.79 -46.64
CA SER A 150 37.99 -70.31 -45.91
C SER A 150 38.17 -68.79 -46.07
N ARG A 151 38.01 -68.26 -47.29
CA ARG A 151 38.09 -66.83 -47.57
C ARG A 151 37.05 -66.03 -46.78
N LEU A 152 35.79 -66.49 -46.75
CA LEU A 152 34.73 -65.80 -46.01
C LEU A 152 34.95 -65.85 -44.50
N ILE A 153 35.50 -66.94 -43.97
CA ILE A 153 35.92 -67.01 -42.55
C ILE A 153 36.97 -65.94 -42.24
N GLU A 154 38.01 -65.85 -43.06
CA GLU A 154 39.07 -64.85 -42.86
C GLU A 154 38.50 -63.42 -42.89
N ILE A 155 37.65 -63.12 -43.86
CA ILE A 155 36.97 -61.82 -43.97
C ILE A 155 36.11 -61.56 -42.73
N PHE A 156 35.32 -62.54 -42.28
CA PHE A 156 34.47 -62.40 -41.08
C PHE A 156 35.30 -62.01 -39.86
N PHE A 157 36.36 -62.75 -39.53
CA PHE A 157 37.18 -62.46 -38.35
C PHE A 157 37.95 -61.14 -38.48
N TYR A 158 38.40 -60.79 -39.69
CA TYR A 158 39.04 -59.49 -39.94
C TYR A 158 38.08 -58.32 -39.72
N THR A 159 36.87 -58.40 -40.29
CA THR A 159 35.81 -57.41 -40.12
C THR A 159 35.40 -57.27 -38.64
N MET A 160 35.22 -58.37 -37.91
CA MET A 160 34.90 -58.34 -36.48
C MET A 160 36.02 -57.71 -35.64
N ARG A 161 37.29 -57.93 -36.00
CA ARG A 161 38.43 -57.28 -35.33
C ARG A 161 38.38 -55.76 -35.56
N ILE A 162 38.14 -55.31 -36.79
CA ILE A 162 38.00 -53.88 -37.11
C ILE A 162 36.87 -53.26 -36.31
N TYR A 163 35.68 -53.88 -36.28
CA TYR A 163 34.56 -53.36 -35.48
C TYR A 163 34.90 -53.23 -34.00
N ARG A 164 35.61 -54.21 -33.43
CA ARG A 164 36.05 -54.14 -32.03
C ARG A 164 37.05 -53.00 -31.81
N GLU A 165 38.00 -52.80 -32.73
CA GLU A 165 38.98 -51.72 -32.67
C GLU A 165 38.33 -50.34 -32.79
N ILE A 166 37.40 -50.16 -33.75
CA ILE A 166 36.60 -48.93 -33.91
C ILE A 166 35.81 -48.65 -32.64
N LYS A 167 35.08 -49.63 -32.10
CA LYS A 167 34.32 -49.48 -30.87
C LYS A 167 35.20 -49.11 -29.68
N THR A 168 36.38 -49.72 -29.57
CA THR A 168 37.34 -49.41 -28.50
C THR A 168 37.91 -47.99 -28.67
N HIS A 169 38.15 -47.57 -29.91
CA HIS A 169 38.57 -46.22 -30.22
C HIS A 169 37.47 -45.19 -29.89
N ASP A 170 36.22 -45.48 -30.23
CA ASP A 170 35.07 -44.64 -29.90
C ASP A 170 34.90 -44.49 -28.39
N TYR A 171 35.03 -45.58 -27.62
CA TYR A 171 35.02 -45.50 -26.15
C TYR A 171 36.13 -44.60 -25.59
N LYS A 172 37.35 -44.69 -26.14
CA LYS A 172 38.46 -43.81 -25.74
C LYS A 172 38.21 -42.35 -26.12
N LYS A 173 37.66 -42.10 -27.31
CA LYS A 173 37.29 -40.75 -27.77
C LYS A 173 36.18 -40.15 -26.92
N ASN A 174 35.13 -40.93 -26.61
CA ASN A 174 34.04 -40.52 -25.75
C ASN A 174 34.52 -40.25 -24.32
N LEU A 175 35.40 -41.10 -23.78
CA LEU A 175 36.04 -40.87 -22.48
C LEU A 175 36.80 -39.54 -22.46
N HIS A 176 37.64 -39.30 -23.48
CA HIS A 176 38.38 -38.05 -23.61
C HIS A 176 37.45 -36.83 -23.69
N ASN A 177 36.41 -36.90 -24.51
CA ASN A 177 35.44 -35.81 -24.63
C ASN A 177 34.69 -35.55 -23.31
N LYS A 178 34.28 -36.60 -22.58
CA LYS A 178 33.66 -36.46 -21.26
C LYS A 178 34.63 -35.86 -20.25
N GLN A 179 35.91 -36.20 -20.30
CA GLN A 179 36.95 -35.58 -19.48
C GLN A 179 37.16 -34.09 -19.83
N LEU A 180 37.08 -33.71 -21.11
CA LEU A 180 37.14 -32.30 -21.53
C LEU A 180 35.95 -31.50 -20.98
N VAL A 181 34.73 -32.05 -21.06
CA VAL A 181 33.54 -31.42 -20.46
C VAL A 181 33.72 -31.29 -18.95
N LEU A 182 34.23 -32.32 -18.27
CA LEU A 182 34.51 -32.27 -16.84
C LEU A 182 35.52 -31.18 -16.48
N HIS A 183 36.59 -31.01 -17.28
CA HIS A 183 37.56 -29.94 -17.08
C HIS A 183 36.91 -28.55 -17.23
N LYS A 184 36.08 -28.36 -18.26
CA LYS A 184 35.32 -27.12 -18.45
C LYS A 184 34.37 -26.84 -17.28
N LEU A 185 33.68 -27.86 -16.76
CA LEU A 185 32.83 -27.72 -15.57
C LEU A 185 33.67 -27.33 -14.34
N GLN A 186 34.87 -27.88 -14.17
CA GLN A 186 35.77 -27.52 -13.07
C GLN A 186 36.29 -26.08 -13.19
N GLN A 187 36.53 -25.60 -14.41
CA GLN A 187 36.86 -24.19 -14.68
C GLN A 187 35.67 -23.29 -14.34
N LEU A 188 34.49 -23.60 -14.85
CA LEU A 188 33.25 -22.87 -14.59
C LEU A 188 32.93 -22.77 -13.09
N ARG A 189 33.23 -23.83 -12.33
CA ARG A 189 33.10 -23.82 -10.87
C ARG A 189 33.96 -22.75 -10.20
N ASN A 190 35.13 -22.45 -10.75
CA ASN A 190 36.12 -21.55 -10.14
C ASN A 190 36.06 -20.13 -10.71
N GLU A 191 35.36 -19.90 -11.81
CA GLU A 191 35.22 -18.60 -12.44
C GLU A 191 34.37 -17.63 -11.60
N GLU A 192 34.75 -16.35 -11.61
CA GLU A 192 34.02 -15.24 -10.97
C GLU A 192 33.14 -14.52 -12.00
N GLU A 193 32.33 -15.27 -12.75
CA GLU A 193 31.35 -14.71 -13.69
C GLU A 193 30.00 -14.42 -13.01
N ASP A 194 29.14 -13.66 -13.71
CA ASP A 194 27.75 -13.47 -13.30
C ASP A 194 27.03 -14.83 -13.22
N VAL A 195 26.25 -15.03 -12.16
CA VAL A 195 25.58 -16.31 -11.85
C VAL A 195 24.69 -16.79 -12.99
N LYS A 196 24.10 -15.87 -13.77
CA LYS A 196 23.32 -16.24 -14.96
C LYS A 196 24.17 -16.79 -16.09
N SER A 197 25.37 -16.24 -16.30
CA SER A 197 26.34 -16.80 -17.26
C SER A 197 26.72 -18.21 -16.85
N VAL A 198 27.01 -18.40 -15.55
CA VAL A 198 27.35 -19.70 -14.97
C VAL A 198 26.22 -20.72 -15.20
N GLU A 199 24.96 -20.35 -14.97
CA GLU A 199 23.80 -21.22 -15.24
C GLU A 199 23.67 -21.60 -16.73
N GLN A 200 23.87 -20.64 -17.63
CA GLN A 200 23.77 -20.87 -19.08
C GLN A 200 24.88 -21.80 -19.57
N GLN A 201 26.11 -21.55 -19.15
CA GLN A 201 27.25 -22.39 -19.50
C GLN A 201 27.13 -23.79 -18.91
N LEU A 202 26.63 -23.92 -17.68
CA LEU A 202 26.35 -25.22 -17.05
C LEU A 202 25.39 -26.04 -17.91
N ARG A 203 24.29 -25.45 -18.40
CA ARG A 203 23.34 -26.16 -19.28
C ARG A 203 23.99 -26.62 -20.58
N ILE A 204 24.75 -25.74 -21.23
CA ILE A 204 25.48 -26.09 -22.47
C ILE A 204 26.44 -27.26 -22.24
N LEU A 205 27.14 -27.29 -21.11
CA LEU A 205 28.06 -28.38 -20.76
C LEU A 205 27.32 -29.66 -20.37
N GLN A 206 26.11 -29.57 -19.79
CA GLN A 206 25.24 -30.72 -19.54
C GLN A 206 24.74 -31.32 -20.87
N ASP A 207 24.29 -30.49 -21.81
CA ASP A 207 23.88 -30.94 -23.14
C ASP A 207 25.04 -31.63 -23.87
N GLN A 208 26.23 -31.01 -23.87
CA GLN A 208 27.45 -31.62 -24.44
C GLN A 208 27.79 -32.96 -23.78
N TRP A 209 27.57 -33.09 -22.47
CA TRP A 209 27.81 -34.35 -21.76
C TRP A 209 26.87 -35.47 -22.22
N GLU A 210 25.60 -35.14 -22.44
CA GLU A 210 24.55 -36.08 -22.89
C GLU A 210 24.73 -36.50 -24.35
N GLU A 211 25.19 -35.58 -25.22
CA GLU A 211 25.50 -35.88 -26.63
C GLU A 211 26.68 -36.85 -26.79
N ILE A 212 27.61 -36.90 -25.83
CA ILE A 212 28.75 -37.82 -25.89
C ILE A 212 28.27 -39.25 -25.58
N GLY A 213 28.54 -40.14 -26.54
CA GLY A 213 28.20 -41.55 -26.49
C GLY A 213 28.85 -42.35 -25.34
N PRO A 214 28.62 -43.68 -25.33
CA PRO A 214 29.02 -44.55 -24.24
C PRO A 214 30.54 -44.63 -24.08
N VAL A 215 30.95 -44.93 -22.85
CA VAL A 215 32.33 -45.14 -22.41
C VAL A 215 32.49 -46.58 -21.93
N GLN A 216 33.72 -47.10 -21.90
CA GLN A 216 34.02 -48.40 -21.30
C GLN A 216 33.54 -48.46 -19.84
N ASN A 217 32.89 -49.57 -19.46
CA ASN A 217 32.21 -49.71 -18.17
C ASN A 217 33.10 -49.41 -16.96
N GLU A 218 34.38 -49.78 -17.03
CA GLU A 218 35.35 -49.59 -15.95
C GLU A 218 35.61 -48.10 -15.64
N ASP A 219 35.65 -47.24 -16.67
CA ASP A 219 35.91 -45.81 -16.53
C ASP A 219 34.64 -45.00 -16.26
N TRP A 220 33.48 -45.53 -16.68
CA TRP A 220 32.21 -44.81 -16.65
C TRP A 220 31.83 -44.35 -15.24
N GLU A 221 31.87 -45.24 -14.24
CA GLU A 221 31.46 -44.90 -12.87
C GLU A 221 32.35 -43.81 -12.27
N ALA A 222 33.67 -43.87 -12.51
CA ALA A 222 34.61 -42.86 -12.02
C ALA A 222 34.36 -41.48 -12.64
N VAL A 223 34.10 -41.44 -13.95
CA VAL A 223 33.87 -40.19 -14.70
C VAL A 223 32.49 -39.60 -14.39
N LYS A 224 31.46 -40.44 -14.27
CA LYS A 224 30.11 -40.06 -13.87
C LYS A 224 30.08 -39.49 -12.45
N ALA A 225 30.75 -40.12 -11.49
CA ALA A 225 30.78 -39.64 -10.11
C ALA A 225 31.39 -38.24 -10.01
N LYS A 226 32.55 -38.03 -10.67
CA LYS A 226 33.22 -36.72 -10.72
C LYS A 226 32.36 -35.65 -11.39
N TYR A 227 31.66 -35.99 -12.47
CA TYR A 227 30.74 -35.08 -13.15
C TYR A 227 29.66 -34.56 -12.20
N TRP A 228 28.93 -35.46 -11.54
CA TRP A 228 27.84 -35.08 -10.64
C TRP A 228 28.33 -34.32 -9.41
N GLU A 229 29.52 -34.64 -8.90
CA GLU A 229 30.16 -33.89 -7.83
C GLU A 229 30.40 -32.43 -8.24
N VAL A 230 31.03 -32.20 -9.40
CA VAL A 230 31.33 -30.84 -9.88
C VAL A 230 30.04 -30.08 -10.20
N VAL A 231 29.08 -30.71 -10.88
CA VAL A 231 27.78 -30.11 -11.19
C VAL A 231 27.05 -29.68 -9.91
N ARG A 232 27.04 -30.54 -8.88
CA ARG A 232 26.42 -30.20 -7.58
C ARG A 232 27.09 -29.00 -6.94
N GLN A 233 28.42 -28.94 -6.93
CA GLN A 233 29.16 -27.80 -6.36
C GLN A 233 28.84 -26.48 -7.07
N ILE A 234 28.62 -26.50 -8.40
CA ILE A 234 28.21 -25.31 -9.15
C ILE A 234 26.79 -24.89 -8.74
N TYR A 235 25.84 -25.82 -8.66
CA TYR A 235 24.48 -25.52 -8.19
C TYR A 235 24.46 -25.01 -6.76
N ASP A 236 25.27 -25.56 -5.85
CA ASP A 236 25.37 -25.09 -4.47
C ASP A 236 25.80 -23.61 -4.43
N LYS A 237 26.78 -23.21 -5.26
CA LYS A 237 27.19 -21.79 -5.37
C LYS A 237 26.08 -20.90 -5.93
N ILE A 238 25.38 -21.34 -6.97
CA ILE A 238 24.25 -20.62 -7.57
C ILE A 238 23.14 -20.41 -6.53
N ASN A 239 22.81 -21.47 -5.78
CA ASN A 239 21.79 -21.42 -4.74
C ASN A 239 22.17 -20.44 -3.62
N VAL A 240 23.41 -20.51 -3.12
CA VAL A 240 23.90 -19.58 -2.09
C VAL A 240 23.78 -18.12 -2.55
N HIS A 241 24.13 -17.81 -3.79
CA HIS A 241 23.97 -16.44 -4.32
C HIS A 241 22.51 -15.97 -4.29
N TYR A 242 21.58 -16.80 -4.77
CA TYR A 242 20.15 -16.46 -4.77
C TYR A 242 19.54 -16.42 -3.37
N GLU A 243 20.02 -17.23 -2.43
CA GLU A 243 19.64 -17.17 -1.02
C GLU A 243 20.10 -15.86 -0.38
N VAL A 244 21.36 -15.46 -0.55
CA VAL A 244 21.88 -14.17 -0.06
C VAL A 244 21.11 -12.99 -0.66
N GLN A 245 20.80 -13.05 -1.97
CA GLN A 245 19.99 -12.04 -2.64
C GLN A 245 18.57 -11.99 -2.08
N ARG A 246 17.94 -13.15 -1.82
CA ARG A 246 16.61 -13.25 -1.23
C ARG A 246 16.58 -12.67 0.18
N GLU A 247 17.53 -13.04 1.03
CA GLU A 247 17.64 -12.49 2.39
C GLU A 247 17.82 -10.96 2.38
N SER A 248 18.66 -10.46 1.48
CA SER A 248 18.86 -9.02 1.29
C SER A 248 17.55 -8.33 0.88
N TYR A 249 16.79 -8.93 -0.03
CA TYR A 249 15.48 -8.42 -0.44
C TYR A 249 14.46 -8.44 0.70
N GLU A 250 14.39 -9.51 1.48
CA GLU A 250 13.51 -9.60 2.64
C GLU A 250 13.86 -8.55 3.69
N LYS A 251 15.15 -8.39 4.04
CA LYS A 251 15.63 -7.35 4.96
C LYS A 251 15.27 -5.95 4.47
N ASN A 252 15.46 -5.67 3.18
CA ASN A 252 15.12 -4.38 2.57
C ASN A 252 13.61 -4.11 2.59
N ILE A 253 12.78 -5.12 2.32
CA ILE A 253 11.32 -4.98 2.36
C ILE A 253 10.83 -4.75 3.78
N GLU A 254 11.34 -5.49 4.77
CA GLU A 254 10.94 -5.29 6.16
C GLU A 254 11.35 -3.91 6.68
N ALA A 255 12.56 -3.44 6.34
CA ALA A 255 12.98 -2.08 6.65
C ALA A 255 12.07 -1.03 6.01
N LYS A 256 11.66 -1.21 4.75
CA LYS A 256 10.70 -0.32 4.08
C LYS A 256 9.31 -0.37 4.73
N LYS A 257 8.83 -1.55 5.13
CA LYS A 257 7.56 -1.70 5.87
C LYS A 257 7.62 -0.99 7.23
N ALA A 258 8.75 -1.06 7.93
CA ALA A 258 8.94 -0.31 9.18
C ALA A 258 8.80 1.20 8.95
N LEU A 259 9.41 1.76 7.90
CA LEU A 259 9.25 3.17 7.55
C LEU A 259 7.81 3.54 7.16
N VAL A 260 7.04 2.62 6.58
CA VAL A 260 5.60 2.83 6.34
C VAL A 260 4.85 2.97 7.66
N ARG A 261 5.10 2.07 8.63
CA ARG A 261 4.49 2.15 9.97
C ARG A 261 4.87 3.45 10.69
N ASP A 262 6.13 3.86 10.61
CA ASP A 262 6.61 5.12 11.17
C ASP A 262 5.92 6.33 10.50
N MET A 263 5.73 6.28 9.19
CA MET A 263 5.01 7.32 8.44
C MET A 263 3.53 7.40 8.85
N GLU A 264 2.86 6.26 9.06
CA GLU A 264 1.48 6.20 9.55
C GLU A 264 1.36 6.72 10.99
N ALA A 265 2.35 6.46 11.84
CA ALA A 265 2.43 7.04 13.18
C ALA A 265 2.57 8.57 13.12
N LEU A 266 3.41 9.10 12.23
CA LEU A 266 3.52 10.55 11.99
C LEU A 266 2.23 11.17 11.44
N CYS A 267 1.47 10.45 10.60
CA CYS A 267 0.14 10.91 10.18
C CYS A 267 -0.81 11.05 11.37
N SER A 268 -0.74 10.11 12.33
CA SER A 268 -1.56 10.14 13.53
C SER A 268 -1.14 11.27 14.46
N GLU A 269 0.17 11.45 14.70
CA GLU A 269 0.73 12.59 15.42
C GLU A 269 0.25 13.92 14.81
N ALA A 270 0.36 14.06 13.48
CA ALA A 270 -0.01 15.29 12.77
C ALA A 270 -1.50 15.69 12.91
N ASN A 271 -2.40 14.73 13.13
CA ASN A 271 -3.82 15.03 13.36
C ASN A 271 -4.06 15.72 14.71
N GLU A 272 -3.29 15.34 15.73
CA GLU A 272 -3.42 15.86 17.10
C GLU A 272 -2.74 17.22 17.28
N LEU A 273 -1.79 17.56 16.39
CA LEU A 273 -1.09 18.83 16.45
C LEU A 273 -2.03 20.03 16.17
N THR A 274 -1.90 21.04 17.03
CA THR A 274 -2.69 22.30 16.97
C THR A 274 -1.83 23.51 16.58
N THR A 275 -0.51 23.40 16.70
CA THR A 275 0.42 24.51 16.48
C THR A 275 1.17 24.34 15.16
N GLN A 276 1.28 25.41 14.39
CA GLN A 276 2.00 25.44 13.11
C GLN A 276 3.46 24.97 13.24
N LYS A 277 4.17 25.41 14.29
CA LYS A 277 5.56 25.01 14.56
C LYS A 277 5.71 23.50 14.75
N ALA A 278 4.76 22.86 15.43
CA ALA A 278 4.79 21.41 15.64
C ALA A 278 4.55 20.64 14.32
N LEU A 279 3.64 21.14 13.46
CA LEU A 279 3.43 20.57 12.12
C LEU A 279 4.68 20.71 11.24
N GLU A 280 5.44 21.79 11.38
CA GLU A 280 6.72 21.99 10.68
C GLU A 280 7.80 21.00 11.15
N THR A 281 7.94 20.81 12.47
CA THR A 281 8.84 19.77 13.01
C THR A 281 8.43 18.37 12.57
N CYS A 282 7.14 18.07 12.54
CA CYS A 282 6.65 16.78 12.01
C CYS A 282 6.97 16.62 10.53
N GLN A 283 6.91 17.70 9.73
CA GLN A 283 7.30 17.67 8.32
C GLN A 283 8.80 17.37 8.13
N GLU A 284 9.67 17.86 9.01
CA GLU A 284 11.09 17.52 8.99
C GLU A 284 11.32 16.03 9.25
N LYS A 285 10.61 15.42 10.21
CA LYS A 285 10.61 13.97 10.43
C LYS A 285 10.16 13.21 9.17
N VAL A 286 9.10 13.66 8.50
CA VAL A 286 8.63 13.06 7.23
C VAL A 286 9.69 13.11 6.14
N LYS A 287 10.41 14.24 5.99
CA LYS A 287 11.52 14.34 5.03
C LYS A 287 12.64 13.35 5.35
N LEU A 288 12.98 13.18 6.62
CA LEU A 288 13.98 12.21 7.06
C LEU A 288 13.57 10.77 6.69
N LEU A 289 12.30 10.39 6.90
CA LEU A 289 11.79 9.08 6.48
C LEU A 289 11.86 8.90 4.96
N GLN A 290 11.55 9.93 4.17
CA GLN A 290 11.68 9.88 2.71
C GLN A 290 13.13 9.65 2.26
N GLU A 291 14.10 10.27 2.92
CA GLU A 291 15.53 10.06 2.64
C GLU A 291 15.99 8.67 3.04
N GLN A 292 15.55 8.17 4.21
CA GLN A 292 15.85 6.81 4.65
C GLN A 292 15.25 5.77 3.69
N TYR A 293 14.01 5.96 3.23
CA TYR A 293 13.35 5.06 2.28
C TYR A 293 14.13 4.93 0.96
N LYS A 294 14.70 6.04 0.46
CA LYS A 294 15.51 6.05 -0.77
C LYS A 294 16.88 5.35 -0.61
N LYS A 295 17.43 5.32 0.61
CA LYS A 295 18.72 4.67 0.91
C LYS A 295 18.59 3.15 1.05
N ILE A 296 17.41 2.64 1.34
CA ILE A 296 17.17 1.19 1.44
C ILE A 296 17.22 0.56 0.04
N GLY A 297 17.92 -0.57 -0.07
CA GLY A 297 18.03 -1.35 -1.29
C GLY A 297 16.68 -1.83 -1.83
N VAL A 298 16.71 -2.43 -3.03
CA VAL A 298 15.50 -3.00 -3.65
C VAL A 298 15.13 -4.32 -2.98
N GLY A 299 13.83 -4.63 -3.00
CA GLY A 299 13.30 -5.96 -2.71
C GLY A 299 12.78 -6.63 -3.98
N THR A 300 11.94 -7.65 -3.83
CA THR A 300 11.25 -8.24 -4.98
C THR A 300 10.37 -7.19 -5.68
N ARG A 301 10.26 -7.24 -7.01
CA ARG A 301 9.51 -6.23 -7.77
C ARG A 301 8.06 -6.08 -7.30
N LYS A 302 7.41 -7.20 -6.97
CA LYS A 302 6.01 -7.21 -6.50
C LYS A 302 5.88 -6.52 -5.13
N GLU A 303 6.70 -6.91 -4.16
CA GLU A 303 6.63 -6.35 -2.80
C GLU A 303 7.10 -4.90 -2.76
N ASN A 304 8.15 -4.56 -3.51
CA ASN A 304 8.66 -3.19 -3.54
C ASN A 304 7.63 -2.21 -4.10
N ASN A 305 6.84 -2.62 -5.10
CA ASN A 305 5.72 -1.83 -5.62
C ASN A 305 4.61 -1.66 -4.57
N LEU A 306 4.25 -2.74 -3.87
CA LEU A 306 3.22 -2.71 -2.82
C LEU A 306 3.61 -1.76 -1.68
N VAL A 307 4.83 -1.92 -1.15
CA VAL A 307 5.33 -1.09 -0.04
C VAL A 307 5.49 0.37 -0.48
N TRP A 308 5.89 0.62 -1.72
CA TRP A 308 5.95 1.97 -2.26
C TRP A 308 4.57 2.64 -2.34
N GLN A 309 3.54 1.91 -2.80
CA GLN A 309 2.17 2.43 -2.84
C GLN A 309 1.67 2.78 -1.43
N GLN A 310 1.93 1.91 -0.45
CA GLN A 310 1.57 2.17 0.95
C GLN A 310 2.30 3.39 1.51
N PHE A 311 3.61 3.50 1.28
CA PHE A 311 4.40 4.66 1.71
C PHE A 311 3.90 5.95 1.06
N ARG A 312 3.59 5.91 -0.24
CA ARG A 312 3.06 7.07 -0.97
C ARG A 312 1.69 7.49 -0.45
N ALA A 313 0.80 6.53 -0.18
CA ALA A 313 -0.52 6.80 0.39
C ALA A 313 -0.41 7.44 1.79
N ALA A 314 0.51 6.97 2.64
CA ALA A 314 0.78 7.59 3.93
C ALA A 314 1.33 9.02 3.79
N LEU A 315 2.25 9.26 2.84
CA LEU A 315 2.72 10.61 2.51
C LEU A 315 1.58 11.54 2.07
N ASP A 316 0.73 11.08 1.15
CA ASP A 316 -0.40 11.88 0.66
C ASP A 316 -1.37 12.22 1.80
N ARG A 317 -1.67 11.24 2.66
CA ARG A 317 -2.48 11.45 3.87
C ARG A 317 -1.89 12.53 4.78
N PHE A 318 -0.58 12.52 5.02
CA PHE A 318 0.07 13.56 5.82
C PHE A 318 -0.08 14.96 5.21
N PHE A 319 0.11 15.10 3.90
CA PHE A 319 -0.04 16.39 3.23
C PHE A 319 -1.49 16.87 3.20
N ASP A 320 -2.46 15.97 3.10
CA ASP A 320 -3.88 16.29 3.22
C ASP A 320 -4.24 16.80 4.63
N ILE A 321 -3.74 16.15 5.68
CA ILE A 321 -3.90 16.61 7.07
C ILE A 321 -3.31 18.01 7.23
N LYS A 322 -2.08 18.22 6.76
CA LYS A 322 -1.42 19.54 6.81
C LYS A 322 -2.23 20.60 6.07
N LYS A 323 -2.76 20.28 4.88
CA LYS A 323 -3.59 21.18 4.08
C LYS A 323 -4.89 21.52 4.82
N ALA A 324 -5.54 20.54 5.45
CA ALA A 324 -6.75 20.75 6.24
C ALA A 324 -6.50 21.66 7.45
N LYS A 325 -5.46 21.39 8.25
CA LYS A 325 -5.06 22.23 9.40
C LYS A 325 -4.72 23.66 9.00
N PHE A 326 -4.02 23.83 7.87
CA PHE A 326 -3.70 25.16 7.36
C PHE A 326 -4.96 25.92 6.89
N LYS A 327 -5.94 25.22 6.30
CA LYS A 327 -7.24 25.80 5.94
C LYS A 327 -8.02 26.22 7.18
N GLU A 328 -8.07 25.37 8.21
CA GLU A 328 -8.72 25.65 9.49
C GLU A 328 -8.10 26.88 10.19
N HIS A 329 -6.77 26.93 10.28
CA HIS A 329 -6.06 28.07 10.85
C HIS A 329 -6.32 29.38 10.08
N ARG A 330 -6.38 29.33 8.74
CA ARG A 330 -6.75 30.50 7.93
C ARG A 330 -8.20 30.94 8.17
N ALA A 331 -9.14 30.00 8.27
CA ALA A 331 -10.54 30.32 8.55
C ALA A 331 -10.68 30.99 9.92
N MET A 332 -10.06 30.42 10.95
CA MET A 332 -10.05 31.00 12.30
C MET A 332 -9.43 32.41 12.34
N LEU A 333 -8.33 32.66 11.60
CA LEU A 333 -7.78 34.01 11.48
C LEU A 333 -8.74 34.96 10.74
N SER A 334 -9.42 34.50 9.69
CA SER A 334 -10.41 35.30 8.94
C SER A 334 -11.56 35.73 9.84
N GLU A 335 -12.14 34.81 10.62
CA GLU A 335 -13.21 35.09 11.56
C GLU A 335 -12.78 36.12 12.61
N ARG A 336 -11.57 35.98 13.17
CA ARG A 336 -11.01 36.96 14.11
C ARG A 336 -10.82 38.35 13.48
N ILE A 337 -10.35 38.41 12.23
CA ILE A 337 -10.19 39.66 11.48
C ILE A 337 -11.55 40.32 11.26
N GLU A 338 -12.55 39.57 10.82
CA GLU A 338 -13.92 40.06 10.63
C GLU A 338 -14.54 40.57 11.93
N ALA A 339 -14.40 39.83 13.03
CA ALA A 339 -14.89 40.25 14.33
C ALA A 339 -14.22 41.57 14.78
N LYS A 340 -12.90 41.70 14.60
CA LYS A 340 -12.19 42.96 14.91
C LYS A 340 -12.59 44.12 13.99
N ASN A 341 -12.83 43.87 12.72
CA ASN A 341 -13.34 44.88 11.79
C ASN A 341 -14.74 45.37 12.21
N LYS A 342 -15.61 44.48 12.70
CA LYS A 342 -16.92 44.87 13.26
C LYS A 342 -16.77 45.79 14.48
N LEU A 343 -15.85 45.46 15.41
CA LEU A 343 -15.56 46.34 16.56
C LEU A 343 -15.01 47.71 16.13
N ILE A 344 -14.17 47.75 15.08
CA ILE A 344 -13.67 49.01 14.51
C ILE A 344 -14.82 49.83 13.95
N ALA A 345 -15.73 49.24 13.18
CA ALA A 345 -16.88 49.94 12.61
C ALA A 345 -17.80 50.50 13.71
N GLN A 346 -18.08 49.70 14.75
CA GLN A 346 -18.86 50.15 15.91
C GLN A 346 -18.18 51.30 16.66
N ALA A 347 -16.86 51.23 16.86
CA ALA A 347 -16.11 52.31 17.49
C ALA A 347 -16.09 53.59 16.64
N GLN A 348 -16.06 53.46 15.30
CA GLN A 348 -16.15 54.59 14.38
C GLN A 348 -17.52 55.26 14.43
N GLU A 349 -18.61 54.49 14.52
CA GLU A 349 -19.97 55.03 14.64
C GLU A 349 -20.17 55.77 15.97
N LEU A 350 -19.71 55.17 17.08
CA LEU A 350 -19.81 55.77 18.41
C LEU A 350 -18.99 57.06 18.55
N LYS A 351 -17.93 57.23 17.75
CA LYS A 351 -17.12 58.46 17.72
C LYS A 351 -17.94 59.68 17.30
N GLU A 352 -18.91 59.52 16.41
CA GLU A 352 -19.69 60.65 15.84
C GLU A 352 -20.78 61.16 16.81
N SER A 353 -21.14 60.40 17.84
CA SER A 353 -22.14 60.79 18.85
C SER A 353 -21.62 60.58 20.28
N PRO A 354 -20.77 61.48 20.79
CA PRO A 354 -20.24 61.38 22.13
C PRO A 354 -21.35 61.51 23.18
N GLY A 355 -21.38 60.56 24.11
CA GLY A 355 -22.41 60.48 25.14
C GLY A 355 -22.05 59.49 26.24
N LYS A 356 -22.76 59.55 27.37
CA LYS A 356 -22.46 58.71 28.55
C LYS A 356 -22.66 57.21 28.27
N GLU A 357 -23.67 56.87 27.49
CA GLU A 357 -23.92 55.49 27.03
C GLU A 357 -22.86 55.04 26.02
N ALA A 358 -22.50 55.91 25.06
CA ALA A 358 -21.45 55.64 24.09
C ALA A 358 -20.08 55.38 24.75
N LYS A 359 -19.77 56.08 25.85
CA LYS A 359 -18.54 55.85 26.63
C LYS A 359 -18.47 54.44 27.21
N ASN A 360 -19.58 53.96 27.78
CA ASN A 360 -19.64 52.59 28.32
C ASN A 360 -19.52 51.56 27.19
N SER A 361 -20.16 51.81 26.04
CA SER A 361 -20.05 50.97 24.85
C SER A 361 -18.62 50.88 24.32
N ILE A 362 -17.90 52.00 24.18
CA ILE A 362 -16.48 51.98 23.76
C ILE A 362 -15.61 51.16 24.73
N ILE A 363 -15.81 51.31 26.05
CA ILE A 363 -15.08 50.51 27.05
C ILE A 363 -15.39 49.02 26.88
N GLN A 364 -16.63 48.67 26.57
CA GLN A 364 -17.03 47.29 26.30
C GLN A 364 -16.38 46.74 25.02
N LEU A 365 -16.36 47.52 23.93
CA LEU A 365 -15.66 47.15 22.69
C LEU A 365 -14.16 46.89 22.94
N GLN A 366 -13.51 47.67 23.82
CA GLN A 366 -12.10 47.46 24.18
C GLN A 366 -11.87 46.15 24.95
N LYS A 367 -12.85 45.71 25.76
CA LYS A 367 -12.79 44.40 26.42
C LYS A 367 -12.98 43.27 25.41
N GLU A 368 -13.96 43.39 24.53
CA GLU A 368 -14.25 42.41 23.47
C GLU A 368 -13.06 42.27 22.52
N TRP A 369 -12.39 43.37 22.17
CA TRP A 369 -11.16 43.35 21.36
C TRP A 369 -10.10 42.43 21.95
N LYS A 370 -9.86 42.54 23.26
CA LYS A 370 -8.87 41.73 23.98
C LYS A 370 -9.24 40.24 24.00
N SER A 371 -10.53 39.92 23.87
CA SER A 371 -11.04 38.55 23.92
C SER A 371 -10.93 37.80 22.57
N ILE A 372 -10.97 38.49 21.43
CA ILE A 372 -10.99 37.89 20.07
C ILE A 372 -9.63 37.22 19.70
N GLY A 373 -8.59 37.40 20.51
CA GLY A 373 -7.26 36.82 20.25
C GLY A 373 -6.51 37.52 19.11
N ASN A 374 -5.27 37.11 18.84
CA ASN A 374 -4.39 37.76 17.86
C ASN A 374 -4.75 37.35 16.41
N THR A 375 -4.71 38.30 15.47
CA THR A 375 -4.93 38.11 14.02
C THR A 375 -3.65 37.97 13.19
N GLY A 376 -2.50 37.83 13.85
CA GLY A 376 -1.20 37.60 13.21
C GLY A 376 -0.67 38.89 12.56
N LYS A 377 -0.26 38.82 11.29
CA LYS A 377 0.44 39.92 10.60
C LYS A 377 -0.37 41.22 10.48
N VAL A 378 -1.70 41.12 10.44
CA VAL A 378 -2.58 42.28 10.28
C VAL A 378 -2.98 42.95 11.60
N GLU A 379 -2.64 42.34 12.74
CA GLU A 379 -3.04 42.80 14.08
C GLU A 379 -2.65 44.24 14.33
N GLY A 380 -1.41 44.62 14.01
CA GLY A 380 -0.92 45.99 14.21
C GLY A 380 -1.75 47.04 13.44
N LYS A 381 -2.17 46.71 12.21
CA LYS A 381 -3.01 47.60 11.39
C LYS A 381 -4.42 47.72 11.95
N LEU A 382 -5.01 46.60 12.36
CA LEU A 382 -6.36 46.60 12.94
C LEU A 382 -6.37 47.35 14.29
N TRP A 383 -5.37 47.10 15.14
CA TRP A 383 -5.23 47.78 16.43
C TRP A 383 -5.07 49.29 16.27
N ALA A 384 -4.24 49.75 15.33
CA ALA A 384 -4.07 51.17 15.07
C ALA A 384 -5.40 51.85 14.68
N LYS A 385 -6.22 51.22 13.83
CA LYS A 385 -7.54 51.73 13.45
C LYS A 385 -8.51 51.76 14.64
N PHE A 386 -8.59 50.66 15.38
CA PHE A 386 -9.48 50.56 16.55
C PHE A 386 -9.12 51.57 17.63
N ARG A 387 -7.83 51.65 17.96
CA ARG A 387 -7.30 52.60 18.93
C ARG A 387 -7.52 54.04 18.47
N GLY A 388 -7.26 54.36 17.20
CA GLY A 388 -7.51 55.69 16.64
C GLY A 388 -8.97 56.12 16.77
N ALA A 389 -9.94 55.21 16.56
CA ALA A 389 -11.35 55.50 16.78
C ALA A 389 -11.67 55.76 18.27
N CYS A 390 -11.14 54.92 19.18
CA CYS A 390 -11.31 55.11 20.62
C CYS A 390 -10.69 56.43 21.11
N ASP A 391 -9.46 56.72 20.71
CA ASP A 391 -8.71 57.91 21.14
C ASP A 391 -9.43 59.18 20.66
N ALA A 392 -9.97 59.17 19.44
CA ALA A 392 -10.73 60.28 18.91
C ALA A 392 -12.08 60.49 19.64
N PHE A 393 -12.76 59.41 20.06
CA PHE A 393 -13.96 59.51 20.90
C PHE A 393 -13.64 60.15 22.26
N PHE A 394 -12.61 59.67 22.96
CA PHE A 394 -12.25 60.22 24.27
C PHE A 394 -11.74 61.66 24.16
N SER A 395 -11.01 62.01 23.10
CA SER A 395 -10.60 63.39 22.83
C SER A 395 -11.80 64.31 22.59
N ALA A 396 -12.84 63.85 21.90
CA ALA A 396 -14.08 64.61 21.72
C ALA A 396 -14.83 64.80 23.05
N VAL A 397 -14.94 63.74 23.87
CA VAL A 397 -15.55 63.79 25.20
C VAL A 397 -14.77 64.73 26.14
N ASP A 398 -13.44 64.68 26.12
CA ASP A 398 -12.60 65.56 26.93
C ASP A 398 -12.72 67.02 26.49
N ALA A 399 -12.81 67.28 25.18
CA ALA A 399 -13.06 68.62 24.65
C ALA A 399 -14.44 69.15 25.05
N GLU A 400 -15.49 68.33 24.97
CA GLU A 400 -16.85 68.70 25.42
C GLU A 400 -16.88 69.00 26.92
N ASN A 401 -16.20 68.20 27.74
CA ASN A 401 -16.08 68.44 29.18
C ASN A 401 -15.31 69.74 29.48
N ALA A 402 -14.18 69.98 28.79
CA ALA A 402 -13.39 71.20 28.96
C ALA A 402 -14.19 72.45 28.57
N GLN A 403 -14.96 72.38 27.47
CA GLN A 403 -15.84 73.47 27.06
C GLN A 403 -16.97 73.71 28.08
N ALA A 404 -17.54 72.65 28.65
CA ALA A 404 -18.53 72.76 29.72
C ALA A 404 -17.94 73.37 31.00
N GLU A 405 -16.70 73.01 31.36
CA GLU A 405 -15.97 73.60 32.48
C GLU A 405 -15.67 75.09 32.26
N MET A 406 -15.20 75.47 31.08
CA MET A 406 -14.99 76.89 30.72
C MET A 406 -16.30 77.68 30.81
N ALA A 407 -17.39 77.17 30.26
CA ALA A 407 -18.69 77.83 30.35
C ALA A 407 -19.17 77.98 31.80
N MET A 408 -18.85 77.02 32.68
CA MET A 408 -19.12 77.14 34.11
C MET A 408 -18.26 78.22 34.77
N GLU A 409 -16.99 78.36 34.41
CA GLU A 409 -16.10 79.41 34.91
C GLU A 409 -16.54 80.81 34.42
N ASP A 410 -16.98 80.94 33.16
CA ASP A 410 -17.55 82.19 32.65
C ASP A 410 -18.83 82.58 33.40
N ASN A 411 -19.72 81.60 33.66
CA ASN A 411 -20.90 81.80 34.49
C ASN A 411 -20.52 82.26 35.91
N LEU A 412 -19.42 81.74 36.48
CA LEU A 412 -18.94 82.15 37.81
C LEU A 412 -18.55 83.62 37.82
N VAL A 413 -17.83 84.10 36.79
CA VAL A 413 -17.47 85.51 36.63
C VAL A 413 -18.72 86.38 36.52
N LEU A 414 -19.68 86.00 35.67
CA LEU A 414 -20.93 86.74 35.49
C LEU A 414 -21.73 86.82 36.80
N LYS A 415 -21.85 85.71 37.55
CA LYS A 415 -22.54 85.69 38.85
C LYS A 415 -21.84 86.56 39.89
N ARG A 416 -20.51 86.56 39.94
CA ARG A 416 -19.75 87.47 40.82
C ARG A 416 -19.96 88.94 40.44
N GLY A 417 -20.00 89.27 39.16
CA GLY A 417 -20.31 90.62 38.69
C GLY A 417 -21.69 91.11 39.12
N ILE A 418 -22.70 90.23 39.17
CA ILE A 418 -24.01 90.58 39.72
C ILE A 418 -23.93 90.85 41.23
N ILE A 419 -23.18 90.04 41.98
CA ILE A 419 -22.98 90.24 43.42
C ILE A 419 -22.37 91.63 43.68
N GLU A 420 -21.38 92.04 42.88
CA GLU A 420 -20.80 93.39 42.97
C GLU A 420 -21.81 94.50 42.66
N LYS A 421 -22.63 94.35 41.61
CA LYS A 421 -23.71 95.29 41.30
C LYS A 421 -24.73 95.40 42.44
N LEU A 422 -25.07 94.29 43.10
CA LEU A 422 -25.98 94.27 44.25
C LEU A 422 -25.44 95.08 45.43
N LEU A 423 -24.11 95.08 45.65
CA LEU A 423 -23.47 95.83 46.73
C LEU A 423 -23.45 97.36 46.49
N LEU A 424 -23.63 97.81 45.24
CA LEU A 424 -23.61 99.23 44.87
C LEU A 424 -24.96 99.94 44.98
N ILE A 425 -26.05 99.21 45.28
CA ILE A 425 -27.40 99.78 45.36
C ILE A 425 -27.53 100.66 46.62
N GLY A 426 -27.80 101.95 46.42
CA GLY A 426 -27.84 102.99 47.47
C GLY A 426 -29.22 103.66 47.69
N SER A 427 -29.33 104.39 48.81
CA SER A 427 -30.55 104.89 49.49
C SER A 427 -31.38 105.98 48.76
N GLN A 428 -31.16 106.29 47.48
CA GLN A 428 -31.73 107.52 46.90
C GLN A 428 -33.18 107.38 46.39
N ASP A 429 -33.64 106.19 46.01
CA ASP A 429 -35.05 105.92 45.69
C ASP A 429 -35.42 104.45 45.95
N LYS A 430 -36.34 104.22 46.89
CA LYS A 430 -36.79 102.88 47.31
C LYS A 430 -37.50 102.13 46.18
N THR A 431 -38.18 102.83 45.27
CA THR A 431 -38.96 102.20 44.20
C THR A 431 -38.07 101.73 43.05
N LEU A 432 -37.13 102.58 42.62
CA LEU A 432 -36.16 102.26 41.58
C LEU A 432 -35.15 101.19 42.04
N GLY A 433 -34.61 101.30 43.27
CA GLY A 433 -33.70 100.29 43.81
C GLY A 433 -34.34 98.90 43.93
N MET A 434 -35.64 98.83 44.20
CA MET A 434 -36.38 97.56 44.25
C MET A 434 -36.58 96.94 42.85
N THR A 435 -36.73 97.76 41.81
CA THR A 435 -36.80 97.28 40.43
C THR A 435 -35.45 96.75 39.94
N GLU A 436 -34.35 97.43 40.28
CA GLU A 436 -32.99 96.98 39.97
C GLU A 436 -32.63 95.67 40.69
N LEU A 437 -33.00 95.54 41.98
CA LEU A 437 -32.81 94.30 42.74
C LEU A 437 -33.52 93.09 42.11
N ARG A 438 -34.75 93.29 41.63
CA ARG A 438 -35.49 92.22 40.93
C ARG A 438 -34.79 91.83 39.62
N ALA A 439 -34.34 92.80 38.84
CA ALA A 439 -33.66 92.55 37.57
C ALA A 439 -32.36 91.77 37.79
N LEU A 440 -31.52 92.20 38.74
CA LEU A 440 -30.26 91.53 39.05
C LEU A 440 -30.46 90.13 39.65
N SER A 441 -31.51 89.92 40.45
CA SER A 441 -31.86 88.58 40.93
C SER A 441 -32.26 87.65 39.79
N ALA A 442 -33.14 88.10 38.89
CA ALA A 442 -33.53 87.33 37.71
C ALA A 442 -32.32 86.99 36.82
N GLU A 443 -31.42 87.95 36.59
CA GLU A 443 -30.17 87.73 35.84
C GLU A 443 -29.28 86.67 36.52
N PHE A 444 -29.14 86.70 37.86
CA PHE A 444 -28.30 85.76 38.60
C PHE A 444 -28.74 84.30 38.45
N TYR A 445 -30.05 84.08 38.45
CA TYR A 445 -30.60 82.74 38.28
C TYR A 445 -30.74 82.33 36.81
N ALA A 446 -30.86 83.30 35.88
CA ALA A 446 -30.80 83.05 34.45
C ALA A 446 -29.40 82.61 33.99
N ILE A 447 -28.34 83.11 34.65
CA ILE A 447 -26.97 82.61 34.42
C ILE A 447 -26.89 81.15 34.84
N GLY A 448 -26.25 80.34 33.98
CA GLY A 448 -26.13 78.90 34.12
C GLY A 448 -25.36 78.44 35.38
N ARG A 449 -24.98 77.17 35.38
CA ARG A 449 -24.27 76.56 36.52
C ARG A 449 -22.85 77.11 36.64
N VAL A 450 -22.35 77.15 37.87
CA VAL A 450 -20.96 77.49 38.22
C VAL A 450 -20.21 76.25 38.67
N PRO A 451 -18.87 76.28 38.78
CA PRO A 451 -18.08 75.14 39.23
C PRO A 451 -18.58 74.65 40.59
N LYS A 452 -18.65 73.33 40.76
CA LYS A 452 -19.26 72.70 41.94
C LYS A 452 -18.63 73.16 43.26
N ILE A 453 -17.33 73.42 43.25
CA ILE A 453 -16.56 73.89 44.41
C ILE A 453 -16.97 75.32 44.82
N GLU A 454 -17.22 76.18 43.84
CA GLU A 454 -17.56 77.59 44.07
C GLU A 454 -19.07 77.81 44.26
N LYS A 455 -19.91 76.85 43.86
CA LYS A 455 -21.38 76.93 43.91
C LYS A 455 -21.92 77.44 45.24
N ASP A 456 -21.56 76.78 46.34
CA ASP A 456 -22.13 77.11 47.66
C ASP A 456 -21.61 78.46 48.19
N LYS A 457 -20.35 78.79 47.86
CA LYS A 457 -19.71 80.05 48.24
C LYS A 457 -20.35 81.23 47.50
N VAL A 458 -20.56 81.13 46.21
CA VAL A 458 -21.19 82.16 45.37
C VAL A 458 -22.63 82.40 45.80
N LEU A 459 -23.37 81.31 46.07
CA LEU A 459 -24.74 81.42 46.57
C LEU A 459 -24.80 82.14 47.92
N LYS A 460 -23.85 81.86 48.82
CA LYS A 460 -23.73 82.54 50.12
C LYS A 460 -23.42 84.04 49.94
N GLN A 461 -22.43 84.38 49.13
CA GLN A 461 -22.05 85.77 48.85
C GLN A 461 -23.19 86.56 48.21
N TYR A 462 -23.94 85.94 47.31
CA TYR A 462 -25.15 86.52 46.72
C TYR A 462 -26.23 86.82 47.77
N LYS A 463 -26.51 85.88 48.68
CA LYS A 463 -27.48 86.07 49.78
C LYS A 463 -27.04 87.21 50.71
N GLU A 464 -25.74 87.29 51.03
CA GLU A 464 -25.17 88.36 51.85
C GLU A 464 -25.27 89.73 51.16
N ALA A 465 -24.99 89.82 49.86
CA ALA A 465 -25.09 91.05 49.09
C ALA A 465 -26.54 91.55 48.97
N LEU A 466 -27.50 90.65 48.74
CA LEU A 466 -28.93 90.97 48.78
C LEU A 466 -29.35 91.53 50.14
N ASP A 467 -28.91 90.90 51.23
CA ASP A 467 -29.20 91.35 52.59
C ASP A 467 -28.65 92.76 52.87
N GLN A 468 -27.48 93.10 52.33
CA GLN A 468 -26.91 94.44 52.43
C GLN A 468 -27.70 95.47 51.63
N ALA A 469 -28.08 95.15 50.39
CA ALA A 469 -28.90 96.01 49.58
C ALA A 469 -30.28 96.27 50.21
N TYR A 470 -30.88 95.26 50.85
CA TYR A 470 -32.13 95.45 51.61
C TYR A 470 -31.97 96.39 52.81
N LYS A 471 -30.82 96.36 53.51
CA LYS A 471 -30.54 97.31 54.59
C LYS A 471 -30.36 98.73 54.04
N ALA A 472 -29.66 98.89 52.93
CA ALA A 472 -29.42 100.20 52.31
C ALA A 472 -30.71 100.91 51.84
N LEU A 473 -31.76 100.15 51.49
CA LEU A 473 -33.07 100.67 51.09
C LEU A 473 -34.04 100.93 52.26
N ASN A 474 -33.58 100.83 53.53
CA ASN A 474 -34.40 101.03 54.74
C ASN A 474 -35.73 100.26 54.74
N LEU A 475 -35.70 98.98 54.31
CA LEU A 475 -36.86 98.10 54.38
C LEU A 475 -37.20 97.78 55.83
N ASN A 476 -38.49 97.84 56.19
CA ASN A 476 -38.92 97.40 57.51
C ASN A 476 -38.82 95.87 57.65
N GLN A 477 -38.83 95.36 58.88
CA GLN A 477 -38.66 93.92 59.16
C GLN A 477 -39.67 93.03 58.38
N LYS A 478 -40.93 93.46 58.27
CA LYS A 478 -41.99 92.70 57.57
C LYS A 478 -41.77 92.68 56.05
N GLU A 479 -41.35 93.80 55.47
CA GLU A 479 -41.01 93.89 54.05
C GLU A 479 -39.81 93.00 53.73
N ARG A 480 -38.77 93.01 54.57
CA ARG A 480 -37.58 92.16 54.39
C ARG A 480 -37.92 90.68 54.43
N GLU A 481 -38.76 90.24 55.38
CA GLU A 481 -39.20 88.85 55.47
C GLU A 481 -40.05 88.41 54.26
N HIS A 482 -40.91 89.29 53.76
CA HIS A 482 -41.69 89.04 52.55
C HIS A 482 -40.78 88.85 51.33
N TRP A 483 -39.76 89.69 51.19
CA TRP A 483 -38.81 89.63 50.08
C TRP A 483 -37.87 88.43 50.15
N ASN A 484 -37.33 88.12 51.33
CA ASN A 484 -36.53 86.92 51.54
C ASN A 484 -37.30 85.65 51.17
N TYR A 485 -38.59 85.61 51.48
CA TYR A 485 -39.44 84.50 51.08
C TYR A 485 -39.67 84.47 49.56
N LYS A 486 -39.91 85.62 48.92
CA LYS A 486 -40.03 85.70 47.46
C LYS A 486 -38.76 85.23 46.74
N GLN A 487 -37.58 85.60 47.25
CA GLN A 487 -36.29 85.10 46.75
C GLN A 487 -36.14 83.58 46.94
N LYS A 488 -36.57 83.04 48.08
CA LYS A 488 -36.60 81.58 48.30
C LYS A 488 -37.47 80.89 47.25
N VAL A 489 -38.61 81.48 46.88
CA VAL A 489 -39.48 80.94 45.81
C VAL A 489 -38.80 81.00 44.45
N GLU A 490 -38.14 82.12 44.10
CA GLU A 490 -37.37 82.26 42.87
C GLU A 490 -36.20 81.25 42.79
N GLU A 491 -35.50 80.99 43.90
CA GLU A 491 -34.46 79.96 44.01
C GLU A 491 -35.02 78.55 43.74
N ILE A 492 -36.20 78.25 44.30
CA ILE A 492 -36.90 76.99 44.07
C ILE A 492 -37.35 76.86 42.61
N MET A 493 -37.85 77.94 42.00
CA MET A 493 -38.32 77.93 40.61
C MET A 493 -37.21 77.66 39.61
N ASN A 494 -35.98 78.09 39.91
CA ASN A 494 -34.80 77.87 39.06
C ASN A 494 -34.04 76.56 39.39
N SER A 495 -34.57 75.75 40.30
CA SER A 495 -34.05 74.41 40.60
C SER A 495 -34.54 73.38 39.56
N PRO A 496 -33.72 72.40 39.16
CA PRO A 496 -34.17 71.30 38.27
C PRO A 496 -35.35 70.50 38.83
N ASP A 497 -35.52 70.49 40.16
CA ASP A 497 -36.60 69.80 40.86
C ASP A 497 -37.71 70.76 41.33
N CYS A 498 -37.91 71.89 40.65
CA CYS A 498 -38.83 72.96 41.06
C CYS A 498 -40.22 72.43 41.46
N ALA A 499 -40.83 71.58 40.63
CA ALA A 499 -42.15 71.02 40.89
C ALA A 499 -42.21 70.27 42.24
N LYS A 500 -41.21 69.45 42.55
CA LYS A 500 -41.14 68.71 43.82
C LYS A 500 -40.89 69.65 45.01
N GLN A 501 -40.03 70.66 44.83
CA GLN A 501 -39.67 71.59 45.89
C GLN A 501 -40.82 72.56 46.24
N ILE A 502 -41.55 73.06 45.23
CA ILE A 502 -42.75 73.90 45.43
C ILE A 502 -43.82 73.13 46.18
N GLN A 503 -44.08 71.86 45.79
CA GLN A 503 -45.09 71.04 46.45
C GLN A 503 -44.73 70.74 47.92
N ARG A 504 -43.44 70.52 48.22
CA ARG A 504 -42.96 70.37 49.61
C ARG A 504 -43.20 71.65 50.42
N GLU A 505 -42.73 72.79 49.92
CA GLU A 505 -42.92 74.09 50.61
C GLU A 505 -44.40 74.41 50.84
N ARG A 506 -45.26 74.12 49.85
CA ARG A 506 -46.72 74.28 49.96
C ARG A 506 -47.31 73.42 51.06
N THR A 507 -46.88 72.16 51.14
CA THR A 507 -47.32 71.21 52.16
C THR A 507 -46.88 71.66 53.55
N ASP A 508 -45.64 72.12 53.69
CA ASP A 508 -45.09 72.56 54.96
C ASP A 508 -45.75 73.84 55.46
N LEU A 509 -46.02 74.81 54.57
CA LEU A 509 -46.79 76.00 54.93
C LEU A 509 -48.20 75.66 55.40
N ARG A 510 -48.90 74.75 54.71
CA ARG A 510 -50.25 74.30 55.11
C ARG A 510 -50.25 73.60 56.46
N LYS A 511 -49.30 72.69 56.71
CA LYS A 511 -49.14 72.02 58.00
C LYS A 511 -48.87 73.02 59.13
N ASN A 512 -48.04 74.02 58.88
CA ASN A 512 -47.76 75.06 59.86
C ASN A 512 -48.99 75.91 60.16
N ILE A 513 -49.78 76.28 59.14
CA ILE A 513 -51.07 76.97 59.33
C ILE A 513 -52.01 76.11 60.18
N GLU A 514 -52.19 74.83 59.83
CA GLU A 514 -53.07 73.92 60.56
C GLU A 514 -52.63 73.73 62.02
N ARG A 515 -51.33 73.61 62.28
CA ARG A 515 -50.76 73.51 63.63
C ARG A 515 -51.11 74.74 64.47
N LEU A 516 -50.93 75.94 63.92
CA LEU A 516 -51.26 77.19 64.61
C LEU A 516 -52.77 77.35 64.81
N GLU A 517 -53.60 76.94 63.83
CA GLU A 517 -55.06 76.93 63.94
C GLU A 517 -55.53 75.96 65.05
N GLN A 518 -54.92 74.77 65.16
CA GLN A 518 -55.19 73.84 66.26
C GLN A 518 -54.74 74.39 67.63
N GLU A 519 -53.63 75.13 67.69
CA GLU A 519 -53.16 75.76 68.92
C GLU A 519 -54.11 76.88 69.37
N ILE A 520 -54.60 77.70 68.44
CA ILE A 520 -55.68 78.66 68.70
C ILE A 520 -56.92 77.93 69.22
N ASN A 521 -57.39 76.88 68.53
CA ASN A 521 -58.58 76.14 68.94
C ASN A 521 -58.43 75.55 70.36
N ARG A 522 -57.26 75.03 70.72
CA ARG A 522 -56.97 74.52 72.07
C ARG A 522 -57.01 75.65 73.10
N MET A 523 -56.38 76.79 72.80
CA MET A 523 -56.40 77.94 73.69
C MET A 523 -57.81 78.50 73.87
N GLU A 524 -58.61 78.60 72.80
CA GLU A 524 -60.01 79.03 72.84
C GLU A 524 -60.90 78.05 73.61
N THR A 525 -60.71 76.74 73.43
CA THR A 525 -61.43 75.70 74.17
C THR A 525 -61.08 75.72 75.66
N ASN A 526 -59.78 75.85 75.98
CA ASN A 526 -59.31 76.00 77.36
C ASN A 526 -59.86 77.28 77.99
N LEU A 527 -59.86 78.40 77.25
CA LEU A 527 -60.45 79.66 77.68
C LEU A 527 -61.95 79.51 77.98
N ALA A 528 -62.69 78.80 77.12
CA ALA A 528 -64.11 78.54 77.30
C ALA A 528 -64.39 77.72 78.58
N PHE A 529 -63.49 76.81 78.97
CA PHE A 529 -63.59 76.06 80.22
C PHE A 529 -63.40 76.94 81.46
N PHE A 530 -62.46 77.90 81.41
CA PHE A 530 -62.23 78.87 82.49
C PHE A 530 -63.19 80.07 82.47
N ALA A 531 -64.07 80.19 81.47
CA ALA A 531 -64.95 81.34 81.31
C ALA A 531 -66.02 81.50 82.41
N ARG A 532 -66.20 80.51 83.31
CA ARG A 532 -67.19 80.57 84.41
C ARG A 532 -66.60 80.81 85.81
N SER A 533 -65.27 80.96 85.97
CA SER A 533 -64.67 81.19 87.29
C SER A 533 -64.52 82.69 87.63
N LYS A 534 -64.95 83.09 88.83
CA LYS A 534 -64.77 84.45 89.36
C LYS A 534 -63.27 84.68 89.66
N GLY A 535 -62.56 85.31 88.73
CA GLY A 535 -61.12 85.63 88.84
C GLY A 535 -60.28 85.46 87.54
N ALA A 536 -60.89 85.00 86.45
CA ALA A 536 -60.16 84.62 85.22
C ALA A 536 -59.88 85.77 84.21
N ASP A 537 -60.16 87.04 84.54
CA ASP A 537 -60.07 88.13 83.56
C ASP A 537 -58.64 88.44 83.08
N GLY A 538 -57.62 88.33 83.94
CA GLY A 538 -56.22 88.48 83.53
C GLY A 538 -55.75 87.38 82.57
N LEU A 539 -56.15 86.13 82.82
CA LEU A 539 -55.83 84.99 81.96
C LEU A 539 -56.52 85.12 80.58
N ARG A 540 -57.76 85.65 80.53
CA ARG A 540 -58.45 85.94 79.28
C ARG A 540 -57.72 86.96 78.42
N GLN A 541 -57.22 88.03 79.03
CA GLN A 541 -56.50 89.07 78.31
C GLN A 541 -55.16 88.54 77.76
N GLU A 542 -54.42 87.75 78.54
CA GLU A 542 -53.19 87.11 78.07
C GLU A 542 -53.43 86.11 76.92
N VAL A 543 -54.47 85.28 77.01
CA VAL A 543 -54.83 84.33 75.96
C VAL A 543 -55.33 85.06 74.71
N ALA A 544 -56.09 86.14 74.84
CA ALA A 544 -56.53 86.95 73.71
C ALA A 544 -55.34 87.60 72.96
N VAL A 545 -54.34 88.12 73.68
CA VAL A 545 -53.10 88.63 73.07
C VAL A 545 -52.34 87.52 72.35
N LYS A 546 -52.22 86.33 72.95
CA LYS A 546 -51.57 85.17 72.32
C LYS A 546 -52.31 84.70 71.06
N VAL A 547 -53.64 84.60 71.11
CA VAL A 547 -54.47 84.25 69.95
C VAL A 547 -54.30 85.29 68.84
N GLY A 548 -54.32 86.59 69.15
CA GLY A 548 -54.07 87.65 68.18
C GLY A 548 -52.70 87.52 67.49
N ASN A 549 -51.64 87.23 68.25
CA ASN A 549 -50.30 86.99 67.70
C ASN A 549 -50.25 85.75 66.81
N LEU A 550 -50.92 84.65 67.18
CA LEU A 550 -50.99 83.44 66.35
C LEU A 550 -51.81 83.68 65.06
N GLN A 551 -52.89 84.45 65.14
CA GLN A 551 -53.68 84.85 63.96
C GLN A 551 -52.84 85.70 63.00
N GLU A 552 -52.00 86.60 63.51
CA GLU A 552 -51.06 87.37 62.70
C GLU A 552 -50.01 86.46 62.02
N GLN A 553 -49.46 85.48 62.74
CA GLN A 553 -48.54 84.48 62.15
C GLN A 553 -49.22 83.65 61.06
N ILE A 554 -50.45 83.19 61.27
CA ILE A 554 -51.25 82.47 60.26
C ILE A 554 -51.47 83.35 59.03
N SER A 555 -51.80 84.63 59.23
CA SER A 555 -51.97 85.59 58.13
C SER A 555 -50.69 85.73 57.29
N ASN A 556 -49.53 85.84 57.94
CA ASN A 556 -48.23 85.90 57.27
C ASN A 556 -47.90 84.61 56.50
N LEU A 557 -48.19 83.43 57.06
CA LEU A 557 -48.02 82.15 56.37
C LEU A 557 -48.98 82.02 55.17
N LYS A 558 -50.22 82.49 55.30
CA LYS A 558 -51.20 82.55 54.20
C LYS A 558 -50.74 83.50 53.10
N GLN A 559 -50.10 84.62 53.43
CA GLN A 559 -49.48 85.51 52.44
C GLN A 559 -48.32 84.83 51.71
N ARG A 560 -47.44 84.12 52.43
CA ARG A 560 -46.36 83.32 51.81
C ARG A 560 -46.90 82.24 50.87
N LEU A 561 -48.00 81.58 51.24
CA LEU A 561 -48.67 80.60 50.40
C LEU A 561 -49.18 81.20 49.08
N LYS A 562 -49.62 82.47 49.08
CA LYS A 562 -50.07 83.19 47.87
C LYS A 562 -48.93 83.57 46.92
N ILE A 563 -47.69 83.65 47.39
CA ILE A 563 -46.51 83.99 46.57
C ILE A 563 -46.02 82.79 45.78
N LEU A 564 -46.30 81.57 46.25
CA LEU A 564 -46.00 80.36 45.49
C LEU A 564 -46.79 80.38 44.18
N PRO A 565 -46.16 80.07 43.03
CA PRO A 565 -46.88 80.00 41.77
C PRO A 565 -48.01 78.96 41.88
N ASN A 566 -49.20 79.34 41.43
CA ASN A 566 -50.27 78.38 41.18
C ASN A 566 -49.88 77.57 39.94
N GLU A 567 -50.26 76.29 39.91
CA GLU A 567 -50.28 75.55 38.65
C GLU A 567 -51.21 76.24 37.65
#